data_AF-A0A6J8B5S0-F1
#
_entry.id   AF-A0A6J8B5S0-F1
#
_cell.length_a   1.000
_cell.length_b   1.000
_cell.length_c   1.000
_cell.angle_alpha   90.00
_cell.angle_beta   90.00
_cell.angle_gamma   90.00
#
_symmetry.space_group_name_H-M   'P 1'
#
loop_
_entity.id
_entity.type
_entity.pdbx_description
1 polymer ?
#
loop_
_entity_poly.entity_id
_entity_poly.type
_entity_poly.pdbx_seq_one_letter_code
_entity_poly.pdbx_strand_id
1 'polypeptide(L)'
;MLTNISMDREEWYTEFNTQVSGLNTLLPENVHILTLEMIPPNPLTPISLRQAIVRLEHFYENGEDEEMSKPAIVDLQMFGFFNITGAVEMTLGANMMLKDLNRLQWRVMPVGDEPAYERQIYRELKLDSKEKLPQITLNPMEIKTFIIDFNG
;
A
#
# COMPACT_ATOMS: atom_id res chain seq x y z
N MET A 1 -26.79 -20.79 -8.14
CA MET A 1 -27.85 -20.78 -7.11
C MET A 1 -28.91 -19.82 -7.62
N LEU A 2 -30.13 -20.31 -7.89
CA LEU A 2 -31.21 -19.46 -8.40
C LEU A 2 -31.96 -18.89 -7.20
N THR A 3 -32.19 -17.58 -7.19
CA THR A 3 -32.79 -16.85 -6.07
C THR A 3 -34.31 -16.97 -6.11
N ASN A 4 -34.93 -17.26 -4.97
CA ASN A 4 -36.38 -17.37 -4.86
C ASN A 4 -37.00 -15.96 -4.94
N ILE A 5 -37.87 -15.74 -5.93
CA ILE A 5 -38.46 -14.44 -6.27
C ILE A 5 -39.51 -13.99 -5.24
N SER A 6 -39.86 -14.84 -4.27
CA SER A 6 -40.84 -14.56 -3.21
C SER A 6 -40.24 -14.11 -1.88
N MET A 7 -38.91 -14.01 -1.77
CA MET A 7 -38.22 -13.70 -0.52
C MET A 7 -38.35 -12.22 -0.19
N ASP A 8 -38.68 -11.89 1.07
CA ASP A 8 -38.76 -10.50 1.51
C ASP A 8 -37.37 -9.88 1.73
N ARG A 9 -37.29 -8.55 1.74
CA ARG A 9 -36.03 -7.80 1.89
C ARG A 9 -35.25 -8.19 3.15
N GLU A 10 -35.94 -8.32 4.28
CA GLU A 10 -35.29 -8.68 5.55
C GLU A 10 -34.76 -10.11 5.53
N GLU A 11 -35.51 -11.04 4.94
CA GLU A 11 -35.06 -12.43 4.72
C GLU A 11 -33.83 -12.48 3.82
N TRP A 12 -33.80 -11.66 2.76
CA TRP A 12 -32.65 -11.55 1.87
C TRP A 12 -31.37 -11.06 2.58
N TYR A 13 -31.48 -10.03 3.43
CA TYR A 13 -30.33 -9.52 4.20
C TYR A 13 -29.81 -10.54 5.22
N THR A 14 -30.67 -11.43 5.72
CA THR A 14 -30.24 -12.52 6.60
C THR A 14 -29.65 -13.72 5.87
N GLU A 15 -30.13 -14.04 4.67
CA GLU A 15 -29.67 -15.22 3.92
C GLU A 15 -28.42 -14.97 3.08
N PHE A 16 -28.22 -13.74 2.60
CA PHE A 16 -27.12 -13.40 1.68
C PHE A 16 -26.20 -12.35 2.26
N ASN A 17 -24.90 -12.50 1.98
CA ASN A 17 -23.93 -11.48 2.34
C ASN A 17 -24.09 -10.27 1.39
N THR A 18 -24.75 -9.23 1.86
CA THR A 18 -25.03 -8.02 1.07
C THR A 18 -23.97 -6.94 1.21
N GLN A 19 -22.96 -7.17 2.05
CA GLN A 19 -21.84 -6.26 2.23
C GLN A 19 -20.55 -6.98 1.87
N VAL A 20 -19.67 -6.27 1.18
CA VAL A 20 -18.32 -6.76 0.89
C VAL A 20 -17.32 -5.68 1.31
N SER A 21 -16.24 -6.10 1.96
CA SER A 21 -15.11 -5.24 2.30
C SER A 21 -13.83 -5.87 1.78
N GLY A 22 -12.99 -5.08 1.13
CA GLY A 22 -11.64 -5.50 0.73
C GLY A 22 -10.60 -5.37 1.82
N LEU A 23 -10.98 -4.80 2.98
CA LEU A 23 -10.10 -4.61 4.13
C LEU A 23 -10.66 -5.36 5.34
N ASN A 24 -9.77 -6.03 6.08
CA ASN A 24 -10.06 -6.71 7.34
C ASN A 24 -10.06 -5.74 8.53
N THR A 25 -9.32 -4.64 8.40
CA THR A 25 -9.22 -3.55 9.38
C THR A 25 -9.28 -2.22 8.65
N LEU A 26 -9.75 -1.16 9.32
CA LEU A 26 -9.75 0.18 8.74
C LEU A 26 -8.32 0.68 8.53
N LEU A 27 -8.13 1.52 7.52
CA LEU A 27 -6.90 2.29 7.35
C LEU A 27 -6.82 3.38 8.42
N PRO A 28 -5.60 3.80 8.80
CA PRO A 28 -5.43 5.05 9.53
C PRO A 28 -6.14 6.20 8.80
N GLU A 29 -6.76 7.11 9.53
CA GLU A 29 -7.57 8.19 8.97
C GLU A 29 -6.76 9.16 8.09
N ASN A 30 -5.44 9.22 8.30
CA ASN A 30 -4.50 10.01 7.53
C ASN A 30 -3.84 9.25 6.35
N VAL A 31 -4.38 8.07 5.98
CA VAL A 31 -3.87 7.26 4.85
C VAL A 31 -4.98 6.95 3.84
N HIS A 32 -4.66 7.12 2.56
CA HIS A 32 -5.51 6.69 1.46
C HIS A 32 -4.87 5.58 0.61
N ILE A 33 -5.72 4.74 0.02
CA ILE A 33 -5.32 3.87 -1.11
C ILE A 33 -5.41 4.71 -2.37
N LEU A 34 -4.26 5.17 -2.86
CA LEU A 34 -4.17 5.93 -4.09
C LEU A 34 -4.36 5.03 -5.33
N THR A 35 -3.91 3.78 -5.27
CA THR A 35 -4.07 2.84 -6.38
C THR A 35 -4.18 1.41 -5.86
N LEU A 36 -5.14 0.65 -6.41
CA LEU A 36 -5.18 -0.80 -6.32
C LEU A 36 -5.48 -1.34 -7.73
N GLU A 37 -4.48 -1.91 -8.38
CA GLU A 37 -4.57 -2.33 -9.79
C GLU A 37 -3.99 -3.73 -9.98
N MET A 38 -4.75 -4.64 -10.60
CA MET A 38 -4.25 -5.98 -10.92
C MET A 38 -3.29 -5.92 -12.10
N ILE A 39 -2.12 -6.54 -11.95
CA ILE A 39 -1.16 -6.70 -13.06
C ILE A 39 -1.63 -7.90 -13.91
N PRO A 40 -1.80 -7.72 -15.24
CA PRO A 40 -2.15 -8.82 -16.11
C PRO A 40 -1.14 -9.98 -16.01
N PRO A 41 -1.59 -11.24 -16.03
CA PRO A 41 -0.68 -12.38 -16.05
C PRO A 41 0.25 -12.28 -17.25
N ASN A 42 1.54 -12.51 -17.03
CA ASN A 42 2.51 -12.65 -18.11
C ASN A 42 3.00 -14.12 -18.16
N PRO A 43 3.52 -14.59 -19.32
CA PRO A 43 3.93 -15.99 -19.48
C PRO A 43 5.05 -16.47 -18.55
N LEU A 44 5.76 -15.55 -17.89
CA LEU A 44 6.84 -15.84 -16.95
C LEU A 44 6.36 -15.95 -15.50
N THR A 45 5.15 -15.45 -15.20
CA THR A 45 4.56 -15.57 -13.86
C THR A 45 3.82 -16.91 -13.75
N PRO A 46 4.05 -17.70 -12.68
CA PRO A 46 3.29 -18.93 -12.44
C PRO A 46 1.78 -18.67 -12.43
N ILE A 47 0.98 -19.57 -13.04
CA ILE A 47 -0.49 -19.42 -13.15
C ILE A 47 -1.18 -19.25 -11.79
N SER A 48 -0.62 -19.86 -10.75
CA SER A 48 -1.10 -19.79 -9.37
C SER A 48 -0.81 -18.47 -8.67
N LEU A 49 0.12 -17.66 -9.21
CA LEU A 49 0.57 -16.42 -8.61
C LEU A 49 -0.04 -15.24 -9.36
N ARG A 50 -0.72 -14.36 -8.64
CA ARG A 50 -1.27 -13.11 -9.14
C ARG A 50 -0.50 -11.95 -8.54
N GLN A 51 -0.47 -10.84 -9.28
CA GLN A 51 0.24 -9.64 -8.86
C GLN A 51 -0.68 -8.42 -8.94
N ALA A 52 -0.49 -7.47 -8.03
CA ALA A 52 -1.18 -6.20 -8.05
C ALA A 52 -0.26 -5.05 -7.62
N ILE A 53 -0.52 -3.86 -8.14
CA ILE A 53 0.08 -2.60 -7.69
C ILE A 53 -0.80 -2.04 -6.58
N VAL A 54 -0.18 -1.74 -5.44
CA VAL A 54 -0.79 -1.02 -4.33
C VAL A 54 -0.01 0.27 -4.11
N ARG A 55 -0.68 1.42 -4.16
CA ARG A 55 -0.12 2.71 -3.73
C ARG A 55 -0.87 3.21 -2.51
N LEU A 56 -0.12 3.50 -1.47
CA LEU A 56 -0.62 4.12 -0.25
C LEU A 56 -0.02 5.51 -0.13
N GLU A 57 -0.83 6.49 0.24
CA GLU A 57 -0.39 7.85 0.47
C GLU A 57 -0.80 8.35 1.85
N HIS A 58 0.06 9.15 2.46
CA HIS A 58 -0.31 10.01 3.57
C HIS A 58 -0.65 11.39 3.02
N PHE A 59 -1.90 11.82 3.14
CA PHE A 59 -2.41 12.98 2.40
C PHE A 59 -2.33 14.31 3.15
N TYR A 60 -1.95 14.31 4.43
CA TYR A 60 -1.66 15.54 5.18
C TYR A 60 -0.21 15.99 4.99
N GLU A 61 -0.02 17.32 4.96
CA GLU A 61 1.27 17.99 5.01
C GLU A 61 1.81 18.08 6.44
N ASN A 62 3.12 18.24 6.58
CA ASN A 62 3.76 18.43 7.87
C ASN A 62 3.23 19.71 8.55
N GLY A 63 2.68 19.55 9.76
CA GLY A 63 2.13 20.67 10.55
C GLY A 63 0.78 21.20 10.08
N GLU A 64 0.10 20.51 9.15
CA GLU A 64 -1.27 20.83 8.76
C GLU A 64 -2.27 20.56 9.90
N ASP A 65 -2.06 19.49 10.65
CA ASP A 65 -2.82 19.10 11.83
C ASP A 65 -1.89 18.52 12.92
N GLU A 66 -2.20 18.73 14.19
CA GLU A 66 -1.35 18.28 15.30
C GLU A 66 -1.24 16.75 15.39
N GLU A 67 -2.29 16.01 15.01
CA GLU A 67 -2.34 14.55 15.10
C GLU A 67 -2.29 13.88 13.73
N MET A 68 -3.04 14.40 12.74
CA MET A 68 -3.14 13.79 11.42
C MET A 68 -1.89 13.96 10.56
N SER A 69 -1.05 14.95 10.87
CA SER A 69 0.26 15.11 10.24
C SER A 69 1.36 14.22 10.85
N LYS A 70 1.04 13.34 11.80
CA LYS A 70 2.04 12.38 12.34
C LYS A 70 2.16 11.14 11.44
N PRO A 71 3.34 10.50 11.34
CA PRO A 71 3.50 9.29 10.54
C PRO A 71 2.50 8.19 10.89
N ALA A 72 1.95 7.53 9.88
CA ALA A 72 1.01 6.43 10.03
C ALA A 72 1.67 5.08 9.77
N ILE A 73 1.18 4.03 10.43
CA ILE A 73 1.65 2.66 10.27
C ILE A 73 0.53 1.82 9.63
N VAL A 74 0.87 1.08 8.58
CA VAL A 74 -0.05 0.24 7.80
C VAL A 74 0.50 -1.17 7.66
N ASP A 75 -0.35 -2.19 7.82
CA ASP A 75 -0.01 -3.60 7.56
C ASP A 75 -0.65 -4.05 6.24
N LEU A 76 0.15 -4.51 5.26
CA LEU A 76 -0.39 -5.01 3.98
C LEU A 76 -1.32 -6.22 4.15
N GLN A 77 -1.21 -6.98 5.23
CA GLN A 77 -2.10 -8.11 5.51
C GLN A 77 -3.55 -7.67 5.80
N MET A 78 -3.80 -6.37 5.93
CA MET A 78 -5.16 -5.85 6.06
C MET A 78 -6.02 -6.02 4.81
N PHE A 79 -5.43 -6.20 3.62
CA PHE A 79 -6.19 -6.39 2.39
C PHE A 79 -6.77 -7.80 2.31
N GLY A 80 -7.98 -7.99 2.84
CA GLY A 80 -8.61 -9.30 3.05
C GLY A 80 -8.94 -10.10 1.79
N PHE A 81 -9.03 -9.45 0.62
CA PHE A 81 -9.21 -10.16 -0.65
C PHE A 81 -7.94 -10.83 -1.17
N PHE A 82 -6.76 -10.38 -0.72
CA PHE A 82 -5.49 -10.90 -1.20
C PHE A 82 -4.87 -11.77 -0.12
N ASN A 83 -4.65 -13.05 -0.44
CA ASN A 83 -3.75 -13.87 0.36
C ASN A 83 -2.30 -13.51 0.01
N ILE A 84 -1.83 -12.38 0.53
CA ILE A 84 -0.53 -11.81 0.16
C ILE A 84 0.61 -12.70 0.66
N THR A 85 1.36 -13.25 -0.29
CA THR A 85 2.53 -14.10 -0.04
C THR A 85 3.85 -13.34 -0.12
N GLY A 86 3.85 -12.16 -0.75
CA GLY A 86 5.05 -11.34 -0.93
C GLY A 86 4.70 -9.89 -1.29
N ALA A 87 5.62 -8.98 -0.99
CA ALA A 87 5.51 -7.58 -1.40
C ALA A 87 6.90 -7.00 -1.67
N VAL A 88 7.02 -6.22 -2.74
CA VAL A 88 8.25 -5.52 -3.11
C VAL A 88 7.95 -4.04 -3.26
N GLU A 89 8.71 -3.20 -2.57
CA GLU A 89 8.62 -1.74 -2.71
C GLU A 89 9.27 -1.28 -4.02
N MET A 90 8.58 -0.41 -4.74
CA MET A 90 8.94 0.08 -6.06
C MET A 90 9.08 1.60 -6.04
N THR A 91 9.69 2.15 -7.10
CA THR A 91 9.58 3.58 -7.40
C THR A 91 8.12 3.99 -7.65
N LEU A 92 7.80 5.29 -7.59
CA LEU A 92 6.45 5.81 -7.83
C LEU A 92 5.84 5.31 -9.16
N GLY A 93 6.67 5.25 -10.21
CA GLY A 93 6.29 4.76 -11.54
C GLY A 93 6.16 3.23 -11.67
N ALA A 94 6.36 2.47 -10.59
CA ALA A 94 6.29 1.01 -10.55
C ALA A 94 7.19 0.28 -11.57
N ASN A 95 8.28 0.93 -12.03
CA ASN A 95 9.14 0.44 -13.10
C ASN A 95 10.52 -0.03 -12.63
N MET A 96 10.87 0.20 -11.36
CA MET A 96 12.14 -0.19 -10.76
C MET A 96 11.93 -0.48 -9.28
N MET A 97 12.61 -1.49 -8.73
CA MET A 97 12.57 -1.75 -7.30
C MET A 97 13.23 -0.59 -6.55
N LEU A 98 12.65 -0.18 -5.42
CA LEU A 98 13.16 0.98 -4.69
C LEU A 98 14.61 0.75 -4.21
N LYS A 99 14.95 -0.48 -3.82
CA LYS A 99 16.31 -0.87 -3.41
C LYS A 99 17.37 -0.69 -4.50
N ASP A 100 16.96 -0.70 -5.78
CA ASP A 100 17.87 -0.58 -6.92
C ASP A 100 17.98 0.90 -7.39
N LEU A 101 17.22 1.81 -6.78
CA LEU A 101 17.23 3.23 -7.11
C LEU A 101 18.52 3.89 -6.61
N ASN A 102 19.34 4.35 -7.55
CA ASN A 102 20.48 5.22 -7.26
C ASN A 102 20.22 6.64 -7.78
N ARG A 103 20.16 7.63 -6.88
CA ARG A 103 19.94 9.04 -7.22
C ARG A 103 21.26 9.81 -7.22
N LEU A 104 21.39 10.75 -8.17
CA LEU A 104 22.48 11.72 -8.15
C LEU A 104 22.43 12.55 -6.85
N GLN A 105 23.59 12.72 -6.24
CA GLN A 105 23.76 13.52 -5.03
C GLN A 105 24.19 14.92 -5.42
N TRP A 106 23.41 15.91 -5.02
CA TRP A 106 23.68 17.33 -5.31
C TRP A 106 24.14 18.03 -4.04
N ARG A 107 25.22 18.80 -4.15
CA ARG A 107 25.59 19.74 -3.09
C ARG A 107 24.71 20.97 -3.22
N VAL A 108 23.78 21.14 -2.30
CA VAL A 108 22.93 22.33 -2.23
C VAL A 108 23.54 23.31 -1.25
N MET A 109 23.56 24.59 -1.62
CA MET A 109 23.89 25.65 -0.66
C MET A 109 22.64 25.90 0.21
N PRO A 110 22.77 25.94 1.55
CA PRO A 110 21.66 26.28 2.41
C PRO A 110 21.18 27.71 2.08
N VAL A 111 19.87 27.89 1.98
CA VAL A 111 19.24 29.20 1.82
C VAL A 111 18.57 29.55 3.15
N GLY A 112 19.10 30.54 3.86
CA GLY A 112 18.62 30.92 5.19
C GLY A 112 19.16 30.01 6.31
N ASP A 113 18.40 29.91 7.41
CA ASP A 113 18.74 29.07 8.58
C ASP A 113 18.29 27.61 8.42
N GLU A 114 17.74 27.23 7.27
CA GLU A 114 17.36 25.84 7.03
C GLU A 114 18.61 24.98 6.81
N PRO A 115 18.80 23.90 7.59
CA PRO A 115 19.91 22.99 7.38
C PRO A 115 19.86 22.47 5.94
N ALA A 116 21.04 22.33 5.31
CA ALA A 116 21.13 21.68 4.01
C ALA A 116 20.41 20.33 4.12
N TYR A 117 19.27 20.21 3.45
CA TYR A 117 18.39 19.04 3.56
C TYR A 117 19.15 17.84 3.00
N GLU A 118 19.86 17.12 3.86
CA GLU A 118 20.23 15.74 3.61
C GLU A 118 18.91 14.99 3.54
N ARG A 119 18.32 14.91 2.34
CA ARG A 119 17.28 13.92 2.05
C ARG A 119 17.91 12.61 2.52
N GLN A 120 17.42 12.04 3.62
CA GLN A 120 17.65 10.64 3.92
C GLN A 120 17.07 9.90 2.72
N ILE A 121 17.92 9.60 1.74
CA ILE A 121 17.56 8.95 0.49
C ILE A 121 17.33 7.49 0.89
N TYR A 122 16.13 7.24 1.41
CA TYR A 122 15.54 5.94 1.69
C TYR A 122 16.36 5.08 2.66
N ARG A 123 15.87 4.93 3.90
CA ARG A 123 16.27 3.79 4.74
C ARG A 123 15.98 2.54 3.92
N GLU A 124 16.99 1.73 3.65
CA GLU A 124 16.80 0.35 3.18
C GLU A 124 15.81 -0.33 4.12
N LEU A 125 14.57 -0.57 3.66
CA LEU A 125 13.72 -1.56 4.28
C LEU A 125 14.35 -2.90 3.91
N LYS A 126 15.23 -3.41 4.78
CA LYS A 126 15.69 -4.79 4.71
C LYS A 126 14.47 -5.69 4.93
N LEU A 127 13.84 -6.10 3.83
CA LEU A 127 12.91 -7.22 3.81
C LEU A 127 13.73 -8.50 3.99
N ASP A 128 14.06 -8.80 5.24
CA ASP A 128 14.70 -10.08 5.56
C ASP A 128 13.73 -11.20 5.18
N SER A 129 14.21 -12.00 4.24
CA SER A 129 13.45 -13.04 3.55
C SER A 129 13.21 -14.20 4.51
N LYS A 130 12.17 -14.10 5.35
CA LYS A 130 11.38 -15.21 5.95
C LYS A 130 10.39 -14.80 7.04
N GLU A 131 10.30 -13.52 7.40
CA GLU A 131 9.40 -13.07 8.45
C GLU A 131 8.25 -12.26 7.87
N LYS A 132 7.13 -12.29 8.60
CA LYS A 132 5.88 -11.56 8.36
C LYS A 132 6.11 -10.25 7.59
N LEU A 133 5.28 -9.96 6.57
CA LEU A 133 5.40 -8.72 5.81
C LEU A 133 5.55 -7.54 6.79
N PRO A 134 6.58 -6.70 6.62
CA PRO A 134 6.85 -5.64 7.58
C PRO A 134 5.71 -4.63 7.55
N GLN A 135 5.43 -4.06 8.72
CA GLN A 135 4.57 -2.88 8.80
C GLN A 135 5.24 -1.72 8.05
N ILE A 136 4.46 -1.02 7.26
CA ILE A 136 4.89 0.11 6.46
C ILE A 136 4.62 1.39 7.25
N THR A 137 5.60 2.27 7.35
CA THR A 137 5.41 3.62 7.86
C THR A 137 5.30 4.60 6.70
N LEU A 138 4.29 5.48 6.73
CA LEU A 138 4.12 6.59 5.78
C LEU A 138 4.28 7.91 6.55
N ASN A 139 5.24 8.72 6.14
CA ASN A 139 5.41 10.08 6.65
C ASN A 139 4.48 11.06 5.90
N PRO A 140 4.29 12.29 6.40
CA PRO A 140 3.54 13.33 5.69
C PRO A 140 3.94 13.46 4.22
N MET A 141 2.93 13.55 3.36
CA MET A 141 3.05 13.62 1.90
C MET A 141 3.82 12.48 1.24
N GLU A 142 4.08 11.37 1.95
CA GLU A 142 4.77 10.21 1.39
C GLU A 142 3.79 9.32 0.62
N ILE A 143 4.21 8.90 -0.58
CA ILE A 143 3.53 7.88 -1.38
C ILE A 143 4.47 6.68 -1.50
N LYS A 144 4.03 5.51 -1.06
CA LYS A 144 4.74 4.24 -1.24
C LYS A 144 4.03 3.35 -2.24
N THR A 145 4.80 2.81 -3.18
CA THR A 145 4.32 1.91 -4.23
C THR A 145 4.81 0.50 -3.96
N PHE A 146 3.92 -0.48 -3.97
CA PHE A 146 4.25 -1.89 -3.81
C PHE A 146 3.71 -2.69 -5.00
N ILE A 147 4.47 -3.69 -5.41
CA ILE A 147 3.92 -4.85 -6.13
C ILE A 147 3.73 -5.94 -5.09
N ILE A 148 2.49 -6.41 -4.95
CA ILE A 148 2.15 -7.53 -4.07
C ILE A 148 1.94 -8.79 -4.89
N ASP A 149 2.42 -9.90 -4.36
CA ASP A 149 2.17 -11.25 -4.86
C ASP A 149 1.14 -11.92 -3.96
N PHE A 150 0.14 -12.56 -4.57
CA PHE A 150 -0.89 -13.28 -3.84
C PHE A 150 -1.37 -14.52 -4.60
N ASN A 151 -1.87 -15.51 -3.86
CA ASN A 151 -2.47 -16.70 -4.45
C ASN A 151 -3.89 -16.37 -4.96
N GLY A 152 -4.18 -16.76 -6.20
CA GLY A 152 -5.50 -16.61 -6.82
C GLY A 152 -6.40 -17.83 -6.68
#